data_AF-A0A291I2K1-F1
#
_entry.id   AF-A0A291I2K1-F1
#
_cell.length_a   1.000
_cell.length_b   1.000
_cell.length_c   1.000
_cell.angle_alpha   90.00
_cell.angle_beta   90.00
_cell.angle_gamma   90.00
#
_symmetry.space_group_name_H-M   'P 1'
#
loop_
_entity.id
_entity.type
_entity.pdbx_description
1 polymer ?
#
loop_
_entity_poly.entity_id
_entity_poly.type
_entity_poly.pdbx_seq_one_letter_code
_entity_poly.pdbx_strand_id
1 'polypeptide(L)'
;MAIYQSVGATATVQGDSGANSSTVRRRRGGGATSATPLEKVELDAFEGESSSEELAKDSSSDDNNNGNGVDDASKGNRQQNAADFSAVNFDYRPSFPAHRRIRDSPLSSGNIFKQQSHAGLFNLCIVVLVAVNSRLIIENLMKYGWLIKTDFWFSSTSLSDWPLFMCCLTLLLFPVASFIVEKLAQHKYIPEPVVVILHIIITSTSLLYPIFVILRSDSAFLSGVTLMLFACIVWLKLVSYGHTNYDLRALAKSNEKVEGLPSTLSMDYPYDVSIRRLAYFMLAPTLCYQPSYPRTPSIRKGWVFRQLVTLIIFTGLMGFIIEQYINPIVQNSQHPLKGNLLYAIERVLKLSVPNLYVWLCMFYCFFHLWLNILAELLRFGDREFYKDWWNAKTVDEYWRLWNMPVHKWMIRHLYFPCIRHGAPKGVALLIAFLVSALFHELCIAVPCHIFKLWAFIGIMMQVPLVLITNYLQNKFRSSMVGNMIFWFIFCILGQPMCVLLYYHDLMSRKVKTE
;
A
#
# COMPACT_ATOMS: atom_id res chain seq x y z
N MET A 1 25.63 59.92 -38.24
CA MET A 1 25.07 60.94 -39.16
C MET A 1 23.85 60.30 -39.79
N ALA A 2 22.61 60.77 -39.70
CA ALA A 2 21.94 61.81 -38.93
C ALA A 2 20.43 61.50 -39.15
N ILE A 3 19.62 61.37 -38.07
CA ILE A 3 18.46 62.23 -37.69
C ILE A 3 17.32 62.26 -38.75
N TYR A 4 16.03 62.03 -38.49
CA TYR A 4 15.03 62.67 -37.61
C TYR A 4 13.75 61.76 -37.59
N GLN A 5 13.06 61.47 -36.47
CA GLN A 5 12.08 62.31 -35.70
C GLN A 5 10.93 62.85 -36.59
N SER A 6 9.66 62.98 -36.21
CA SER A 6 8.87 62.96 -34.96
C SER A 6 7.37 62.93 -35.40
N VAL A 7 6.35 62.58 -34.61
CA VAL A 7 5.53 63.38 -33.66
C VAL A 7 4.41 62.40 -33.21
N GLY A 8 3.89 62.26 -31.98
CA GLY A 8 3.92 63.07 -30.75
C GLY A 8 2.46 63.33 -30.27
N ALA A 9 2.11 62.85 -29.05
CA ALA A 9 1.10 63.38 -28.09
C ALA A 9 0.73 62.26 -27.07
N THR A 10 1.40 62.03 -25.93
CA THR A 10 1.39 62.71 -24.61
C THR A 10 0.04 63.13 -24.02
N ALA A 11 -0.31 62.50 -22.90
CA ALA A 11 -0.83 63.18 -21.71
C ALA A 11 -0.29 62.47 -20.44
N THR A 12 0.42 63.24 -19.62
CA THR A 12 0.99 62.92 -18.30
C THR A 12 0.60 64.05 -17.34
N VAL A 13 0.20 63.74 -16.11
CA VAL A 13 0.47 64.51 -14.86
C VAL A 13 0.35 63.48 -13.70
N GLN A 14 1.47 63.07 -13.06
CA GLN A 14 1.91 63.42 -11.69
C GLN A 14 0.77 63.35 -10.63
N GLY A 15 0.86 62.63 -9.51
CA GLY A 15 1.98 62.21 -8.69
C GLY A 15 1.76 62.81 -7.30
N ASP A 16 1.47 62.00 -6.28
CA ASP A 16 1.76 62.39 -4.90
C ASP A 16 1.96 61.21 -3.95
N SER A 17 2.77 61.48 -2.95
CA SER A 17 3.45 60.60 -2.02
C SER A 17 2.63 60.47 -0.74
N GLY A 18 2.50 59.26 -0.19
CA GLY A 18 1.77 59.06 1.07
C GLY A 18 2.17 57.78 1.77
N ALA A 19 3.14 57.90 2.68
CA ALA A 19 3.45 56.90 3.68
C ALA A 19 2.21 56.60 4.55
N ASN A 20 1.94 55.32 4.83
CA ASN A 20 1.24 54.94 6.05
C ASN A 20 1.57 53.51 6.46
N SER A 21 2.51 53.43 7.40
CA SER A 21 2.60 52.38 8.40
C SER A 21 1.30 52.28 9.21
N SER A 22 0.77 51.09 9.41
CA SER A 22 -0.06 50.82 10.58
C SER A 22 0.22 49.43 11.16
N THR A 23 1.03 49.49 12.20
CA THR A 23 1.32 48.50 13.23
C THR A 23 0.07 48.12 14.03
N VAL A 24 -0.22 46.82 14.13
CA VAL A 24 -0.97 46.17 15.23
C VAL A 24 -0.52 44.70 15.30
N ARG A 25 -0.10 44.05 16.39
CA ARG A 25 0.32 44.42 17.74
C ARG A 25 1.06 43.19 18.28
N ARG A 26 2.38 43.27 18.44
CA ARG A 26 3.24 42.24 19.04
C ARG A 26 3.00 42.25 20.56
N ARG A 27 2.31 41.25 21.09
CA ARG A 27 2.21 41.03 22.55
C ARG A 27 3.32 40.08 22.98
N ARG A 28 4.24 40.60 23.79
CA ARG A 28 5.31 39.89 24.48
C ARG A 28 4.79 39.57 25.90
N GLY A 29 4.96 38.33 26.36
CA GLY A 29 4.86 37.97 27.78
C GLY A 29 4.11 36.67 28.07
N GLY A 30 4.81 35.72 28.71
CA GLY A 30 4.22 34.62 29.49
C GLY A 30 4.59 33.23 28.98
N GLY A 31 5.46 32.52 29.71
CA GLY A 31 6.06 31.25 29.30
C GLY A 31 5.06 30.10 29.14
N ALA A 32 5.33 29.26 28.15
CA ALA A 32 4.80 27.90 28.05
C ALA A 32 5.93 27.03 27.50
N THR A 33 6.27 26.03 28.29
CA THR A 33 7.27 24.99 28.04
C THR A 33 7.12 24.39 26.65
N SER A 34 8.18 24.50 25.84
CA SER A 34 8.30 23.83 24.55
C SER A 34 8.39 22.32 24.77
N ALA A 35 7.28 21.60 24.62
CA ALA A 35 7.28 20.17 24.40
C ALA A 35 7.84 19.91 23.00
N THR A 36 9.09 19.44 22.95
CA THR A 36 9.75 18.92 21.76
C THR A 36 8.97 17.72 21.20
N PRO A 37 8.78 17.59 19.88
CA PRO A 37 8.06 16.46 19.31
C PRO A 37 8.98 15.23 19.24
N LEU A 38 8.98 14.43 20.32
CA LEU A 38 9.68 13.13 20.43
C LEU A 38 9.14 12.04 19.47
N GLU A 39 8.01 12.29 18.80
CA GLU A 39 7.25 11.28 18.05
C GLU A 39 7.71 11.05 16.60
N LYS A 40 8.62 11.90 16.07
CA LYS A 40 9.23 11.67 14.74
C LYS A 40 10.35 10.63 14.80
N VAL A 41 10.95 10.44 15.97
CA VAL A 41 12.11 9.56 16.16
C VAL A 41 11.70 8.09 16.27
N GLU A 42 10.52 7.77 16.80
CA GLU A 42 10.09 6.36 16.98
C GLU A 42 9.74 5.61 15.68
N LEU A 43 9.29 6.31 14.63
CA LEU A 43 9.04 5.71 13.32
C LEU A 43 10.30 5.67 12.45
N ASP A 44 11.15 6.70 12.53
CA ASP A 44 12.39 6.76 11.75
C ASP A 44 13.50 5.87 12.36
N ALA A 45 13.52 5.65 13.69
CA ALA A 45 14.48 4.75 14.34
C ALA A 45 14.25 3.28 13.96
N PHE A 46 12.99 2.87 13.76
CA PHE A 46 12.67 1.52 13.29
C PHE A 46 12.96 1.31 11.80
N GLU A 47 13.07 2.38 11.01
CA GLU A 47 13.52 2.33 9.60
C GLU A 47 15.07 2.28 9.48
N GLY A 48 15.82 2.60 10.55
CA GLY A 48 17.29 2.66 10.56
C GLY A 48 18.03 1.53 11.28
N GLU A 49 17.42 0.85 12.25
CA GLU A 49 18.14 -0.13 13.11
C GLU A 49 18.22 -1.57 12.58
N SER A 50 17.74 -1.86 11.35
CA SER A 50 17.99 -3.18 10.73
C SER A 50 19.30 -3.23 9.93
N SER A 51 20.09 -2.16 9.91
CA SER A 51 21.45 -2.18 9.39
C SER A 51 22.43 -2.19 10.55
N SER A 52 23.09 -3.34 10.75
CA SER A 52 24.39 -3.57 11.42
C SER A 52 24.31 -4.77 12.39
N GLU A 53 24.43 -5.99 11.86
CA GLU A 53 24.93 -7.11 12.67
C GLU A 53 26.45 -7.15 12.47
N GLU A 54 27.21 -6.59 13.43
CA GLU A 54 28.63 -6.91 13.58
C GLU A 54 28.75 -8.11 14.52
N LEU A 55 29.16 -9.22 13.92
CA LEU A 55 29.55 -10.45 14.61
C LEU A 55 30.88 -10.24 15.34
N ALA A 56 30.87 -10.64 16.61
CA ALA A 56 32.00 -10.70 17.52
C ALA A 56 33.21 -11.44 16.93
N LYS A 57 34.40 -10.86 17.13
CA LYS A 57 35.66 -11.59 17.25
C LYS A 57 36.40 -11.08 18.47
N ASP A 58 36.41 -11.90 19.51
CA ASP A 58 37.40 -11.86 20.58
C ASP A 58 38.80 -12.15 20.02
N SER A 59 39.77 -11.33 20.39
CA SER A 59 41.14 -11.77 20.64
C SER A 59 41.83 -10.80 21.59
N SER A 60 42.22 -11.35 22.73
CA SER A 60 43.08 -10.85 23.81
C SER A 60 44.27 -9.98 23.39
N SER A 61 44.59 -8.93 24.15
CA SER A 61 45.68 -8.92 25.17
C SER A 61 46.08 -7.48 25.58
N ASP A 62 46.16 -7.31 26.90
CA ASP A 62 47.10 -6.53 27.72
C ASP A 62 47.08 -4.98 27.85
N ASP A 63 47.08 -4.64 29.14
CA ASP A 63 47.84 -3.61 29.87
C ASP A 63 47.26 -2.21 30.18
N ASN A 64 47.01 -2.05 31.50
CA ASN A 64 47.34 -0.95 32.41
C ASN A 64 47.08 0.51 31.99
N ASN A 65 46.27 1.24 32.78
CA ASN A 65 46.80 2.11 33.85
C ASN A 65 45.70 2.75 34.73
N ASN A 66 46.12 3.08 35.95
CA ASN A 66 45.45 3.71 37.09
C ASN A 66 44.57 4.95 36.84
N GLY A 67 43.58 5.13 37.72
CA GLY A 67 42.95 6.44 37.99
C GLY A 67 41.75 6.36 38.94
N ASN A 68 42.00 6.59 40.24
CA ASN A 68 41.01 6.69 41.33
C ASN A 68 39.88 7.71 41.09
N GLY A 69 38.70 7.41 41.64
CA GLY A 69 37.89 8.43 42.33
C GLY A 69 36.41 8.55 41.97
N VAL A 70 35.56 7.98 42.85
CA VAL A 70 34.26 8.49 43.32
C VAL A 70 33.11 8.63 42.29
N ASP A 71 32.11 7.73 42.37
CA ASP A 71 30.66 8.04 42.43
C ASP A 71 29.82 6.75 42.25
N ASP A 72 29.60 6.04 43.36
CA ASP A 72 28.75 4.86 43.45
C ASP A 72 27.31 5.28 43.82
N ALA A 73 26.52 5.71 42.83
CA ALA A 73 25.10 6.03 43.01
C ALA A 73 24.26 6.05 41.70
N SER A 74 24.76 5.52 40.58
CA SER A 74 24.05 5.62 39.27
C SER A 74 23.80 4.29 38.55
N LYS A 75 24.22 3.15 39.09
CA LYS A 75 24.05 1.83 38.43
C LYS A 75 22.67 1.19 38.59
N GLY A 76 21.88 1.60 39.59
CA GLY A 76 20.52 1.05 39.79
C GLY A 76 19.47 1.52 38.77
N ASN A 77 19.58 2.78 38.29
CA ASN A 77 18.55 3.38 37.44
C ASN A 77 18.71 3.05 35.94
N ARG A 78 19.89 2.63 35.49
CA ARG A 78 20.12 2.31 34.06
C ARG A 78 19.59 0.94 33.67
N GLN A 79 19.56 -0.02 34.58
CA GLN A 79 19.01 -1.36 34.32
C GLN A 79 17.48 -1.39 34.41
N GLN A 80 16.87 -0.61 35.32
CA GLN A 80 15.41 -0.45 35.36
C GLN A 80 14.87 0.36 34.16
N ASN A 81 15.53 1.45 33.76
CA ASN A 81 15.12 2.20 32.57
C ASN A 81 15.32 1.43 31.26
N ALA A 82 16.28 0.50 31.18
CA ALA A 82 16.45 -0.39 30.02
C ALA A 82 15.38 -1.50 29.96
N ALA A 83 14.95 -2.00 31.13
CA ALA A 83 13.83 -2.94 31.22
C ALA A 83 12.51 -2.26 30.83
N ASP A 84 12.25 -1.03 31.31
CA ASP A 84 11.07 -0.24 30.92
C ASP A 84 11.12 0.20 29.45
N PHE A 85 12.27 0.59 28.89
CA PHE A 85 12.36 0.92 27.46
C PHE A 85 12.18 -0.31 26.54
N SER A 86 12.58 -1.50 27.00
CA SER A 86 12.35 -2.73 26.24
C SER A 86 10.88 -3.18 26.29
N ALA A 87 10.16 -2.87 27.36
CA ALA A 87 8.72 -3.12 27.48
C ALA A 87 7.87 -2.19 26.58
N VAL A 88 8.34 -0.96 26.32
CA VAL A 88 7.64 0.01 25.45
C VAL A 88 7.78 -0.33 23.95
N ASN A 89 8.82 -1.08 23.56
CA ASN A 89 9.13 -1.37 22.15
C ASN A 89 8.27 -2.49 21.48
N PHE A 90 7.35 -3.11 22.20
CA PHE A 90 6.48 -4.19 21.67
C PHE A 90 4.99 -3.84 21.63
N ASP A 91 4.61 -2.63 22.02
CA ASP A 91 3.22 -2.30 22.33
C ASP A 91 2.45 -1.64 21.18
N TYR A 92 2.72 -2.00 19.93
CA TYR A 92 1.85 -1.61 18.81
C TYR A 92 0.59 -2.49 18.79
N ARG A 93 -0.35 -2.17 19.70
CA ARG A 93 -1.62 -2.88 19.85
C ARG A 93 -2.61 -2.57 18.72
N PRO A 94 -3.60 -3.46 18.46
CA PRO A 94 -4.61 -3.24 17.44
C PRO A 94 -5.46 -1.96 17.61
N SER A 95 -5.60 -1.43 18.84
CA SER A 95 -6.30 -0.16 19.10
C SER A 95 -5.48 1.09 18.80
N PHE A 96 -4.15 0.99 18.65
CA PHE A 96 -3.34 2.18 18.35
C PHE A 96 -3.72 2.78 16.99
N PRO A 97 -3.88 4.11 16.92
CA PRO A 97 -4.31 4.78 15.71
C PRO A 97 -3.20 4.72 14.67
N ALA A 98 -3.51 4.10 13.52
CA ALA A 98 -2.64 4.05 12.35
C ALA A 98 -2.64 5.38 11.57
N HIS A 99 -3.72 6.16 11.68
CA HIS A 99 -3.87 7.47 11.05
C HIS A 99 -3.99 8.56 12.12
N ARG A 100 -2.97 9.39 12.25
CA ARG A 100 -2.91 10.47 13.25
C ARG A 100 -2.92 11.88 12.65
N ARG A 101 -2.46 12.05 11.41
CA ARG A 101 -2.26 13.36 10.77
C ARG A 101 -2.81 13.35 9.36
N ILE A 102 -3.20 14.53 8.88
CA ILE A 102 -3.56 14.74 7.48
C ILE A 102 -2.26 14.75 6.67
N ARG A 103 -2.19 13.92 5.63
CA ARG A 103 -1.03 13.79 4.72
C ARG A 103 -1.54 13.70 3.30
N ASP A 104 -0.83 14.33 2.36
CA ASP A 104 -1.11 14.19 0.93
C ASP A 104 -0.33 13.00 0.36
N SER A 105 -0.84 12.38 -0.71
CA SER A 105 -0.07 11.35 -1.42
C SER A 105 1.20 11.94 -2.03
N PRO A 106 2.32 11.20 -2.04
CA PRO A 106 3.59 11.72 -2.56
C PRO A 106 3.50 12.30 -3.97
N LEU A 107 2.82 11.60 -4.91
CA LEU A 107 2.65 12.07 -6.29
C LEU A 107 1.77 13.33 -6.44
N SER A 108 1.00 13.68 -5.41
CA SER A 108 0.19 14.91 -5.39
C SER A 108 1.01 16.13 -4.97
N SER A 109 2.18 15.94 -4.35
CA SER A 109 2.98 17.03 -3.82
C SER A 109 3.70 17.78 -4.95
N GLY A 110 3.53 19.09 -5.00
CA GLY A 110 4.16 19.98 -6.02
C GLY A 110 5.69 20.08 -5.93
N ASN A 111 6.35 19.17 -5.20
CA ASN A 111 7.80 19.14 -4.99
C ASN A 111 8.52 18.11 -5.88
N ILE A 112 7.81 17.23 -6.59
CA ILE A 112 8.43 16.19 -7.45
C ILE A 112 9.19 16.79 -8.64
N PHE A 113 8.74 17.94 -9.16
CA PHE A 113 9.31 18.55 -10.37
C PHE A 113 10.32 19.67 -10.10
N LYS A 114 10.80 19.83 -8.85
CA LYS A 114 11.73 20.92 -8.50
C LYS A 114 13.21 20.64 -8.78
N GLN A 115 13.57 19.47 -9.31
CA GLN A 115 14.96 19.18 -9.69
C GLN A 115 15.23 19.59 -11.15
N GLN A 116 15.56 20.86 -11.33
CA GLN A 116 16.08 21.42 -12.57
C GLN A 116 17.61 21.21 -12.65
N SER A 117 18.07 20.15 -13.33
CA SER A 117 19.45 20.12 -13.88
C SER A 117 19.61 19.38 -15.20
N HIS A 118 18.64 18.54 -15.61
CA HIS A 118 18.71 17.75 -16.86
C HIS A 118 17.43 17.80 -17.70
N ALA A 119 16.69 18.92 -17.68
CA ALA A 119 15.42 19.05 -18.39
C ALA A 119 15.53 18.76 -19.90
N GLY A 120 16.64 19.15 -20.56
CA GLY A 120 16.87 18.86 -21.98
C GLY A 120 17.02 17.38 -22.30
N LEU A 121 17.78 16.64 -21.49
CA LEU A 121 17.95 15.18 -21.63
C LEU A 121 16.66 14.44 -21.29
N PHE A 122 15.91 14.89 -20.29
CA PHE A 122 14.61 14.34 -19.94
C PHE A 122 13.59 14.53 -21.06
N ASN A 123 13.52 15.75 -21.62
CA ASN A 123 12.67 16.04 -22.78
C ASN A 123 13.07 15.20 -24.00
N LEU A 124 14.37 15.04 -24.27
CA LEU A 124 14.87 14.17 -25.34
C LEU A 124 14.46 12.71 -25.11
N CYS A 125 14.61 12.18 -23.89
CA CYS A 125 14.15 10.84 -23.54
C CYS A 125 12.64 10.67 -23.76
N ILE A 126 11.83 11.66 -23.38
CA ILE A 126 10.38 11.64 -23.64
C ILE A 126 10.11 11.64 -25.15
N VAL A 127 10.76 12.51 -25.92
CA VAL A 127 10.57 12.59 -27.37
C VAL A 127 10.98 11.28 -28.05
N VAL A 128 12.13 10.70 -27.69
CA VAL A 128 12.59 9.41 -28.22
C VAL A 128 11.63 8.29 -27.81
N LEU A 129 11.17 8.27 -26.56
CA LEU A 129 10.20 7.29 -26.08
C LEU A 129 8.90 7.39 -26.86
N VAL A 130 8.38 8.61 -27.05
CA VAL A 130 7.17 8.85 -27.85
C VAL A 130 7.40 8.41 -29.29
N ALA A 131 8.53 8.75 -29.92
CA ALA A 131 8.81 8.40 -31.30
C ALA A 131 8.91 6.87 -31.51
N VAL A 132 9.65 6.16 -30.65
CA VAL A 132 9.80 4.70 -30.70
C VAL A 132 8.46 4.01 -30.48
N ASN A 133 7.69 4.45 -29.48
CA ASN A 133 6.37 3.87 -29.21
C ASN A 133 5.36 4.24 -30.31
N SER A 134 5.39 5.44 -30.87
CA SER A 134 4.50 5.86 -31.96
C SER A 134 4.70 5.00 -33.20
N ARG A 135 5.96 4.68 -33.54
CA ARG A 135 6.27 3.72 -34.61
C ARG A 135 5.65 2.35 -34.33
N LEU A 136 5.82 1.83 -33.11
CA LEU A 136 5.25 0.54 -32.71
C LEU A 136 3.71 0.56 -32.71
N ILE A 137 3.09 1.68 -32.32
CA ILE A 137 1.64 1.90 -32.40
C ILE A 137 1.18 1.84 -33.86
N ILE A 138 1.86 2.56 -34.76
CA ILE A 138 1.53 2.59 -36.18
C ILE A 138 1.72 1.21 -36.81
N GLU A 139 2.84 0.53 -36.55
CA GLU A 139 3.09 -0.82 -37.05
C GLU A 139 2.05 -1.83 -36.55
N ASN A 140 1.66 -1.77 -35.26
CA ASN A 140 0.61 -2.63 -34.73
C ASN A 140 -0.76 -2.30 -35.34
N LEU A 141 -1.11 -1.02 -35.50
CA LEU A 141 -2.34 -0.60 -36.18
C LEU A 141 -2.36 -1.05 -37.65
N MET A 142 -1.22 -1.00 -38.34
CA MET A 142 -1.10 -1.49 -39.71
C MET A 142 -1.21 -3.02 -39.78
N LYS A 143 -0.61 -3.74 -38.83
CA LYS A 143 -0.52 -5.20 -38.84
C LYS A 143 -1.78 -5.89 -38.36
N TYR A 144 -2.41 -5.37 -37.31
CA TYR A 144 -3.56 -5.98 -36.65
C TYR A 144 -4.86 -5.19 -36.82
N GLY A 145 -4.79 -3.97 -37.37
CA GLY A 145 -5.94 -3.08 -37.45
C GLY A 145 -6.36 -2.54 -36.08
N TRP A 146 -7.54 -1.93 -36.03
CA TRP A 146 -8.15 -1.51 -34.77
C TRP A 146 -8.79 -2.71 -34.06
N LEU A 147 -8.01 -3.45 -33.27
CA LEU A 147 -8.48 -4.64 -32.53
C LEU A 147 -9.46 -4.35 -31.38
N ILE A 148 -9.75 -3.10 -31.02
CA ILE A 148 -10.67 -2.80 -29.91
C ILE A 148 -12.10 -3.16 -30.35
N LYS A 149 -12.52 -4.39 -30.05
CA LYS A 149 -13.92 -4.79 -30.11
C LYS A 149 -14.64 -4.19 -28.91
N THR A 150 -15.81 -3.58 -29.17
CA THR A 150 -16.70 -3.05 -28.12
C THR A 150 -17.10 -4.12 -27.10
N ASP A 151 -17.04 -5.39 -27.49
CA ASP A 151 -17.31 -6.56 -26.66
C ASP A 151 -16.35 -6.71 -25.46
N PHE A 152 -15.15 -6.10 -25.50
CA PHE A 152 -14.22 -6.13 -24.37
C PHE A 152 -14.73 -5.31 -23.16
N TRP A 153 -15.37 -4.17 -23.42
CA TRP A 153 -15.86 -3.27 -22.36
C TRP A 153 -17.29 -3.60 -21.94
N PHE A 154 -18.10 -4.11 -22.87
CA PHE A 154 -19.50 -4.44 -22.66
C PHE A 154 -19.82 -5.82 -23.28
N SER A 155 -19.22 -6.88 -22.72
CA SER A 155 -19.52 -8.24 -23.16
C SER A 155 -20.96 -8.62 -22.79
N SER A 156 -21.63 -9.31 -23.71
CA SER A 156 -22.94 -9.95 -23.53
C SER A 156 -22.95 -11.08 -22.47
N THR A 157 -21.80 -11.43 -21.88
CA THR A 157 -21.67 -12.26 -20.67
C THR A 157 -22.11 -11.56 -19.38
N SER A 158 -22.64 -10.33 -19.43
CA SER A 158 -23.16 -9.62 -18.25
C SER A 158 -24.21 -10.40 -17.44
N LEU A 159 -24.94 -11.35 -18.06
CA LEU A 159 -25.91 -12.19 -17.35
C LEU A 159 -25.27 -13.40 -16.65
N SER A 160 -24.19 -13.99 -17.19
CA SER A 160 -23.46 -15.09 -16.53
C SER A 160 -22.66 -14.60 -15.30
N ASP A 161 -22.38 -13.31 -15.22
CA ASP A 161 -21.70 -12.68 -14.09
C ASP A 161 -22.67 -12.21 -12.98
N TRP A 162 -23.98 -12.39 -13.17
CA TRP A 162 -24.99 -12.01 -12.18
C TRP A 162 -24.81 -12.66 -10.79
N PRO A 163 -24.45 -13.96 -10.68
CA PRO A 163 -24.17 -14.58 -9.39
C PRO A 163 -23.02 -13.90 -8.65
N LEU A 164 -21.98 -13.45 -9.37
CA LEU A 164 -20.82 -12.77 -8.78
C LEU A 164 -21.19 -11.38 -8.30
N PHE A 165 -21.99 -10.65 -9.08
CA PHE A 165 -22.51 -9.34 -8.67
C PHE A 165 -23.37 -9.45 -7.41
N MET A 166 -24.29 -10.42 -7.38
CA MET A 166 -25.11 -10.71 -6.19
C MET A 166 -24.26 -11.10 -4.99
N CYS A 167 -23.24 -11.95 -5.20
CA CYS A 167 -22.26 -12.28 -4.17
C CYS A 167 -21.58 -11.02 -3.62
N CYS A 168 -21.14 -10.11 -4.49
CA CYS A 168 -20.52 -8.85 -4.09
C CYS A 168 -21.44 -7.99 -3.22
N LEU A 169 -22.73 -7.91 -3.55
CA LEU A 169 -23.70 -7.16 -2.73
C LEU A 169 -23.92 -7.82 -1.37
N THR A 170 -24.05 -9.15 -1.35
CA THR A 170 -24.23 -9.91 -0.10
C THR A 170 -23.02 -9.85 0.83
N LEU A 171 -21.81 -9.55 0.33
CA LEU A 171 -20.62 -9.35 1.16
C LEU A 171 -20.80 -8.23 2.21
N LEU A 172 -21.68 -7.26 1.95
CA LEU A 172 -21.97 -6.17 2.90
C LEU A 172 -22.73 -6.63 4.15
N LEU A 173 -23.29 -7.84 4.13
CA LEU A 173 -23.97 -8.42 5.29
C LEU A 173 -22.98 -8.87 6.38
N PHE A 174 -21.77 -9.29 6.02
CA PHE A 174 -20.76 -9.74 7.00
C PHE A 174 -20.29 -8.63 7.96
N PRO A 175 -20.01 -7.39 7.51
CA PRO A 175 -19.81 -6.25 8.42
C PRO A 175 -20.97 -6.01 9.37
N VAL A 176 -22.22 -6.09 8.89
CA VAL A 176 -23.40 -5.92 9.74
C VAL A 176 -23.49 -7.02 10.79
N ALA A 177 -23.22 -8.28 10.42
CA ALA A 177 -23.15 -9.38 11.36
C ALA A 177 -22.06 -9.16 12.42
N SER A 178 -20.87 -8.72 12.01
CA SER A 178 -19.76 -8.39 12.90
C SER A 178 -20.11 -7.25 13.87
N PHE A 179 -20.86 -6.24 13.41
CA PHE A 179 -21.40 -5.18 14.26
C PHE A 179 -22.37 -5.69 15.30
N ILE A 180 -23.31 -6.58 14.93
CA ILE A 180 -24.28 -7.15 15.87
C ILE A 180 -23.54 -7.92 16.97
N VAL A 181 -22.54 -8.73 16.62
CA VAL A 181 -21.69 -9.43 17.59
C VAL A 181 -21.01 -8.45 18.55
N GLU A 182 -20.41 -7.38 18.05
CA GLU A 182 -19.80 -6.35 18.88
C GLU A 182 -20.80 -5.60 19.77
N LYS A 183 -22.01 -5.35 19.26
CA LYS A 183 -23.06 -4.69 20.04
C LYS A 183 -23.55 -5.58 21.19
N LEU A 184 -23.74 -6.88 20.94
CA LEU A 184 -24.08 -7.85 21.98
C LEU A 184 -22.95 -7.99 23.01
N ALA A 185 -21.69 -7.94 22.58
CA ALA A 185 -20.54 -7.93 23.47
C ALA A 185 -20.50 -6.67 24.36
N GLN A 186 -20.82 -5.49 23.80
CA GLN A 186 -20.91 -4.23 24.55
C GLN A 186 -21.98 -4.28 25.64
N HIS A 187 -23.14 -4.88 25.37
CA HIS A 187 -24.21 -5.07 26.36
C HIS A 187 -23.94 -6.23 27.35
N LYS A 188 -22.76 -6.87 27.30
CA LYS A 188 -22.38 -8.02 28.14
C LYS A 188 -23.33 -9.23 28.02
N TYR A 189 -24.05 -9.38 26.90
CA TYR A 189 -24.96 -10.51 26.68
C TYR A 189 -24.25 -11.82 26.28
N ILE A 190 -23.05 -11.72 25.69
CA ILE A 190 -22.27 -12.86 25.22
C ILE A 190 -20.87 -12.87 25.85
N PRO A 191 -20.34 -14.06 26.20
CA PRO A 191 -19.00 -14.16 26.77
C PRO A 191 -17.91 -13.97 25.71
N GLU A 192 -16.73 -13.53 26.14
CA GLU A 192 -15.63 -13.14 25.25
C GLU A 192 -15.11 -14.26 24.33
N PRO A 193 -14.96 -15.52 24.77
CA PRO A 193 -14.57 -16.61 23.86
C PRO A 193 -15.58 -16.81 22.72
N VAL A 194 -16.88 -16.64 23.00
CA VAL A 194 -17.94 -16.77 21.98
C VAL A 194 -17.87 -15.63 20.98
N VAL A 195 -17.55 -14.40 21.41
CA VAL A 195 -17.32 -13.26 20.52
C VAL A 195 -16.19 -13.55 19.53
N VAL A 196 -15.07 -14.10 20.02
CA VAL A 196 -13.91 -14.44 19.17
C VAL A 196 -14.28 -15.53 18.16
N ILE A 197 -14.95 -16.60 18.60
CA ILE A 197 -15.40 -17.69 17.71
C ILE A 197 -16.34 -17.16 16.63
N LEU A 198 -17.31 -16.29 17.00
CA LEU A 198 -18.24 -15.71 16.03
C LEU A 198 -17.52 -14.84 14.99
N HIS A 199 -16.53 -14.03 15.38
CA HIS A 199 -15.72 -13.27 14.42
C HIS A 199 -14.88 -14.16 13.50
N ILE A 200 -14.31 -15.25 14.02
CA ILE A 200 -13.59 -16.24 13.20
C ILE A 200 -14.52 -16.86 12.16
N ILE A 201 -15.75 -17.23 12.55
CA ILE A 201 -16.76 -17.77 11.64
C ILE A 201 -17.11 -16.73 10.58
N ILE A 202 -17.48 -15.51 10.98
CA ILE A 202 -17.89 -14.43 10.07
C ILE A 202 -16.77 -14.12 9.06
N THR A 203 -15.54 -13.96 9.53
CA THR A 203 -14.40 -13.66 8.66
C THR A 203 -14.09 -14.82 7.73
N SER A 204 -14.07 -16.07 8.21
CA SER A 204 -13.85 -17.26 7.39
C SER A 204 -14.92 -17.41 6.30
N THR A 205 -16.20 -17.26 6.66
CA THR A 205 -17.30 -17.31 5.70
C THR A 205 -17.22 -16.17 4.67
N SER A 206 -16.81 -14.96 5.07
CA SER A 206 -16.66 -13.82 4.13
C SER A 206 -15.64 -14.07 3.02
N LEU A 207 -14.65 -14.94 3.26
CA LEU A 207 -13.65 -15.32 2.26
C LEU A 207 -14.07 -16.58 1.48
N LEU A 208 -14.58 -17.61 2.17
CA LEU A 208 -14.95 -18.89 1.55
C LEU A 208 -16.18 -18.78 0.64
N TYR A 209 -17.13 -17.91 0.97
CA TYR A 209 -18.36 -17.76 0.20
C TYR A 209 -18.11 -17.25 -1.24
N PRO A 210 -17.36 -16.15 -1.47
CA PRO A 210 -16.99 -15.73 -2.82
C PRO A 210 -16.17 -16.77 -3.58
N ILE A 211 -15.27 -17.50 -2.91
CA ILE A 211 -14.50 -18.58 -3.53
C ILE A 211 -15.44 -19.66 -4.07
N PHE A 212 -16.39 -20.10 -3.25
CA PHE A 212 -17.37 -21.11 -3.66
C PHE A 212 -18.23 -20.63 -4.85
N VAL A 213 -18.72 -19.40 -4.82
CA VAL A 213 -19.55 -18.84 -5.90
C VAL A 213 -18.78 -18.74 -7.22
N ILE A 214 -17.52 -18.26 -7.19
CA ILE A 214 -16.68 -18.18 -8.38
C ILE A 214 -16.42 -19.58 -8.93
N LEU A 215 -16.02 -20.54 -8.08
CA LEU A 215 -15.74 -21.90 -8.54
C LEU A 215 -16.94 -22.62 -9.16
N ARG A 216 -18.16 -22.22 -8.78
CA ARG A 216 -19.41 -22.79 -9.29
C ARG A 216 -19.94 -22.12 -10.55
N SER A 217 -19.48 -20.90 -10.85
CA SER A 217 -19.99 -20.06 -11.94
C SER A 217 -18.94 -19.90 -13.04
N ASP A 218 -19.32 -20.13 -14.30
CA ASP A 218 -18.47 -19.84 -15.45
C ASP A 218 -18.56 -18.35 -15.79
N SER A 219 -17.80 -17.53 -15.07
CA SER A 219 -17.82 -16.07 -15.17
C SER A 219 -16.56 -15.51 -15.83
N ALA A 220 -16.62 -14.25 -16.27
CA ALA A 220 -15.46 -13.58 -16.85
C ALA A 220 -14.33 -13.46 -15.80
N PHE A 221 -13.09 -13.70 -16.26
CA PHE A 221 -11.90 -13.64 -15.40
C PHE A 221 -11.79 -12.33 -14.61
N LEU A 222 -12.02 -11.19 -15.27
CA LEU A 222 -11.96 -9.86 -14.65
C LEU A 222 -13.01 -9.68 -13.54
N SER A 223 -14.24 -10.17 -13.75
CA SER A 223 -15.32 -10.15 -12.76
C SER A 223 -14.96 -11.01 -11.54
N GLY A 224 -14.37 -12.19 -11.75
CA GLY A 224 -13.89 -13.07 -10.68
C GLY A 224 -12.75 -12.44 -9.86
N VAL A 225 -11.74 -11.86 -10.52
CA VAL A 225 -10.63 -11.15 -9.85
C VAL A 225 -11.17 -9.98 -9.02
N THR A 226 -12.11 -9.21 -9.59
CA THR A 226 -12.73 -8.06 -8.90
C THR A 226 -13.47 -8.49 -7.65
N LEU A 227 -14.31 -9.52 -7.73
CA LEU A 227 -15.01 -10.07 -6.56
C LEU A 227 -14.04 -10.58 -5.50
N MET A 228 -12.96 -11.26 -5.90
CA MET A 228 -11.96 -11.76 -4.97
C MET A 228 -11.21 -10.62 -4.26
N LEU A 229 -10.83 -9.57 -4.99
CA LEU A 229 -10.23 -8.37 -4.38
C LEU A 229 -11.17 -7.73 -3.36
N PHE A 230 -12.47 -7.61 -3.66
CA PHE A 230 -13.46 -7.12 -2.70
C PHE A 230 -13.58 -8.04 -1.47
N ALA A 231 -13.61 -9.35 -1.66
CA ALA A 231 -13.64 -10.34 -0.59
C ALA A 231 -12.42 -10.20 0.33
N CYS A 232 -11.22 -10.06 -0.23
CA CYS A 232 -9.99 -9.85 0.53
C CYS A 232 -10.02 -8.52 1.31
N ILE A 233 -10.49 -7.43 0.69
CA ILE A 233 -10.62 -6.13 1.37
C ILE A 233 -11.59 -6.23 2.55
N VAL A 234 -12.76 -6.85 2.35
CA VAL A 234 -13.76 -7.06 3.41
C VAL A 234 -13.16 -7.92 4.52
N TRP A 235 -12.50 -9.03 4.19
CA TRP A 235 -11.84 -9.90 5.16
C TRP A 235 -10.80 -9.15 6.00
N LEU A 236 -9.89 -8.41 5.37
CA LEU A 236 -8.84 -7.62 6.05
C LEU A 236 -9.48 -6.59 6.99
N LYS A 237 -10.53 -5.90 6.53
CA LYS A 237 -11.27 -4.92 7.34
C LYS A 237 -11.98 -5.59 8.52
N LEU A 238 -12.65 -6.73 8.33
CA LEU A 238 -13.33 -7.47 9.39
C LEU A 238 -12.37 -7.96 10.46
N VAL A 239 -11.22 -8.53 10.07
CA VAL A 239 -10.15 -8.93 11.00
C VAL A 239 -9.66 -7.71 11.78
N SER A 240 -9.41 -6.60 11.09
CA SER A 240 -9.02 -5.37 11.78
C SER A 240 -10.07 -4.87 12.75
N TYR A 241 -11.36 -4.95 12.40
CA TYR A 241 -12.46 -4.51 13.25
C TYR A 241 -12.55 -5.40 14.49
N GLY A 242 -12.49 -6.72 14.34
CA GLY A 242 -12.48 -7.67 15.44
C GLY A 242 -11.30 -7.47 16.39
N HIS A 243 -10.07 -7.38 15.86
CA HIS A 243 -8.87 -7.17 16.67
C HIS A 243 -8.88 -5.84 17.45
N THR A 244 -9.23 -4.74 16.77
CA THR A 244 -9.26 -3.41 17.41
C THR A 244 -10.36 -3.34 18.48
N ASN A 245 -11.55 -3.89 18.24
CA ASN A 245 -12.59 -3.90 19.26
C ASN A 245 -12.29 -4.84 20.42
N TYR A 246 -11.64 -5.99 20.18
CA TYR A 246 -11.14 -6.86 21.24
C TYR A 246 -10.20 -6.10 22.18
N ASP A 247 -9.24 -5.35 21.63
CA ASP A 247 -8.30 -4.56 22.40
C ASP A 247 -9.00 -3.41 23.17
N LEU A 248 -9.95 -2.71 22.53
CA LEU A 248 -10.76 -1.67 23.21
C LEU A 248 -11.60 -2.23 24.36
N ARG A 249 -12.18 -3.43 24.21
CA ARG A 249 -12.91 -4.11 25.30
C ARG A 249 -11.98 -4.50 26.45
N ALA A 250 -10.80 -5.01 26.13
CA ALA A 250 -9.81 -5.38 27.15
C ALA A 250 -9.37 -4.16 27.96
N LEU A 251 -9.13 -3.03 27.29
CA LEU A 251 -8.79 -1.74 27.93
C LEU A 251 -9.95 -1.17 28.76
N ALA A 252 -11.19 -1.28 28.28
CA ALA A 252 -12.36 -0.85 29.06
C ALA A 252 -12.50 -1.65 30.37
N LYS A 253 -12.30 -2.97 30.32
CA LYS A 253 -12.30 -3.83 31.51
C LYS A 253 -11.16 -3.53 32.48
N SER A 254 -9.97 -3.15 31.98
CA SER A 254 -8.86 -2.77 32.87
C SER A 254 -9.15 -1.43 33.56
N ASN A 255 -9.75 -0.47 32.85
CA ASN A 255 -10.10 0.82 33.45
C ASN A 255 -11.19 0.70 34.52
N GLU A 256 -12.23 -0.12 34.29
CA GLU A 256 -13.26 -0.45 35.31
C GLU A 256 -12.63 -1.03 36.61
N LYS A 257 -11.49 -1.74 36.51
CA LYS A 257 -10.77 -2.29 37.68
C LYS A 257 -9.87 -1.25 38.38
N VAL A 258 -9.47 -0.19 37.68
CA VAL A 258 -8.54 0.85 38.18
C VAL A 258 -9.28 2.04 38.81
N GLU A 259 -10.58 2.22 38.55
CA GLU A 259 -11.46 3.25 39.14
C GLU A 259 -11.59 3.22 40.69
N GLY A 260 -10.83 2.38 41.39
CA GLY A 260 -10.60 2.45 42.84
C GLY A 260 -9.54 3.46 43.30
N LEU A 261 -8.83 4.18 42.39
CA LEU A 261 -7.79 5.18 42.72
C LEU A 261 -7.96 6.46 41.87
N PRO A 262 -7.57 7.66 42.36
CA PRO A 262 -7.87 8.92 41.69
C PRO A 262 -7.11 9.08 40.36
N SER A 263 -7.88 9.48 39.36
CA SER A 263 -7.58 9.61 37.94
C SER A 263 -6.68 10.81 37.59
N THR A 264 -5.54 10.56 36.95
CA THR A 264 -4.77 11.60 36.23
C THR A 264 -4.25 11.19 34.85
N LEU A 265 -4.58 10.00 34.32
CA LEU A 265 -4.17 9.55 32.98
C LEU A 265 -5.27 8.74 32.25
N SER A 266 -6.53 9.16 32.39
CA SER A 266 -7.65 8.54 31.69
C SER A 266 -7.52 8.79 30.17
N MET A 267 -7.17 7.76 29.41
CA MET A 267 -7.20 7.84 27.95
C MET A 267 -8.67 7.79 27.48
N ASP A 268 -9.17 8.91 26.95
CA ASP A 268 -10.57 9.18 26.55
C ASP A 268 -11.06 8.36 25.34
N TYR A 269 -11.11 7.04 25.42
CA TYR A 269 -11.84 6.22 24.43
C TYR A 269 -12.87 5.33 25.12
N PRO A 270 -14.09 5.85 25.41
CA PRO A 270 -15.18 4.99 25.82
C PRO A 270 -15.46 3.97 24.72
N TYR A 271 -15.48 2.68 25.08
CA TYR A 271 -15.82 1.59 24.16
C TYR A 271 -17.29 1.74 23.74
N ASP A 272 -17.49 2.42 22.60
CA ASP A 272 -18.80 2.63 22.00
C ASP A 272 -18.85 2.18 20.53
N VAL A 273 -19.71 1.19 20.29
CA VAL A 273 -19.91 0.55 19.00
C VAL A 273 -21.05 1.25 18.25
N SER A 274 -20.70 1.96 17.17
CA SER A 274 -21.64 2.71 16.33
C SER A 274 -21.61 2.22 14.88
N ILE A 275 -22.79 1.96 14.31
CA ILE A 275 -22.94 1.52 12.92
C ILE A 275 -22.41 2.56 11.93
N ARG A 276 -22.52 3.85 12.26
CA ARG A 276 -21.99 4.94 11.43
C ARG A 276 -20.47 4.89 11.31
N ARG A 277 -19.76 4.53 12.39
CA ARG A 277 -18.30 4.37 12.39
C ARG A 277 -17.89 3.17 11.55
N LEU A 278 -18.61 2.04 11.69
CA LEU A 278 -18.37 0.86 10.86
C LEU A 278 -18.62 1.15 9.37
N ALA A 279 -19.79 1.71 9.01
CA ALA A 279 -20.12 2.01 7.63
C ALA A 279 -19.08 2.96 7.00
N TYR A 280 -18.63 3.96 7.76
CA TYR A 280 -17.54 4.82 7.33
C TYR A 280 -16.23 4.06 7.10
N PHE A 281 -15.85 3.19 8.04
CA PHE A 281 -14.63 2.39 7.92
C PHE A 281 -14.68 1.43 6.73
N MET A 282 -15.81 0.78 6.47
CA MET A 282 -15.96 -0.13 5.35
C MET A 282 -15.69 0.55 4.01
N LEU A 283 -16.10 1.82 3.87
CA LEU A 283 -15.86 2.61 2.66
C LEU A 283 -14.51 3.32 2.64
N ALA A 284 -13.91 3.62 3.80
CA ALA A 284 -12.65 4.37 3.88
C ALA A 284 -11.50 3.62 3.19
N PRO A 285 -10.58 4.33 2.51
CA PRO A 285 -9.43 3.74 1.80
C PRO A 285 -8.31 3.33 2.77
N THR A 286 -8.66 2.61 3.83
CA THR A 286 -7.75 2.04 4.82
C THR A 286 -8.25 0.68 5.28
N LEU A 287 -7.32 -0.22 5.57
CA LEU A 287 -7.61 -1.55 6.11
C LEU A 287 -7.58 -1.56 7.64
N CYS A 288 -7.14 -0.45 8.24
CA CYS A 288 -6.96 -0.34 9.67
C CYS A 288 -8.14 0.38 10.34
N TYR A 289 -8.96 -0.38 11.08
CA TYR A 289 -10.02 0.19 11.92
C TYR A 289 -9.43 1.06 13.04
N GLN A 290 -10.07 2.20 13.28
CA GLN A 290 -9.87 3.07 14.44
C GLN A 290 -11.16 3.86 14.70
N PRO A 291 -11.45 4.24 15.97
CA PRO A 291 -12.72 4.91 16.32
C PRO A 291 -12.89 6.29 15.66
N SER A 292 -11.80 7.03 15.49
CA SER A 292 -11.76 8.37 14.92
C SER A 292 -10.70 8.41 13.82
N TYR A 293 -10.95 9.16 12.74
CA TYR A 293 -10.00 9.32 11.62
C TYR A 293 -9.77 10.81 11.35
N PRO A 294 -8.56 11.23 10.91
CA PRO A 294 -8.32 12.60 10.48
C PRO A 294 -9.22 12.93 9.28
N ARG A 295 -9.88 14.10 9.32
CA ARG A 295 -10.85 14.53 8.30
C ARG A 295 -10.43 15.82 7.60
N THR A 296 -10.71 15.91 6.30
CA THR A 296 -10.60 17.18 5.56
C THR A 296 -11.83 18.06 5.80
N PRO A 297 -11.70 19.40 5.78
CA PRO A 297 -12.80 20.32 6.10
C PRO A 297 -13.92 20.29 5.05
N SER A 298 -13.57 20.17 3.76
CA SER A 298 -14.53 20.20 2.66
C SER A 298 -14.10 19.26 1.52
N ILE A 299 -15.04 19.00 0.59
CA ILE A 299 -14.83 18.20 -0.61
C ILE A 299 -14.55 19.13 -1.79
N ARG A 300 -13.40 18.95 -2.44
CA ARG A 300 -12.99 19.72 -3.63
C ARG A 300 -13.57 19.10 -4.90
N LYS A 301 -14.83 19.39 -5.21
CA LYS A 301 -15.59 18.80 -6.34
C LYS A 301 -14.88 18.91 -7.70
N GLY A 302 -14.32 20.09 -8.02
CA GLY A 302 -13.60 20.30 -9.28
C GLY A 302 -12.30 19.49 -9.37
N TRP A 303 -11.62 19.26 -8.25
CA TRP A 303 -10.46 18.38 -8.20
C TRP A 303 -10.88 16.92 -8.43
N VAL A 304 -11.95 16.45 -7.77
CA VAL A 304 -12.50 15.09 -7.96
C VAL A 304 -12.88 14.84 -9.43
N PHE A 305 -13.58 15.77 -10.06
CA PHE A 305 -13.98 15.64 -11.47
C PHE A 305 -12.78 15.49 -12.39
N ARG A 306 -11.73 16.30 -12.22
CA ARG A 306 -10.48 16.16 -13.00
C ARG A 306 -9.84 14.80 -12.81
N GLN A 307 -9.76 14.31 -11.57
CA GLN A 307 -9.17 12.99 -11.31
C GLN A 307 -10.00 11.85 -11.89
N LEU A 308 -11.34 11.96 -11.89
CA LEU A 308 -12.22 10.99 -12.54
C LEU A 308 -12.00 10.93 -14.05
N VAL A 309 -11.86 12.08 -14.72
CA VAL A 309 -11.54 12.13 -16.16
C VAL A 309 -10.18 11.49 -16.42
N THR A 310 -9.16 11.84 -15.64
CA THR A 310 -7.82 11.22 -15.74
C THR A 310 -7.89 9.70 -15.54
N LEU A 311 -8.70 9.21 -14.59
CA LEU A 311 -8.87 7.78 -14.34
C LEU A 311 -9.45 7.07 -15.56
N ILE A 312 -10.46 7.64 -16.22
CA ILE A 312 -11.06 7.05 -17.43
C ILE A 312 -10.01 6.98 -18.55
N ILE A 313 -9.23 8.03 -18.76
CA ILE A 313 -8.19 8.08 -19.81
C ILE A 313 -7.13 7.00 -19.57
N PHE A 314 -6.56 6.92 -18.36
CA PHE A 314 -5.53 5.92 -18.05
C PHE A 314 -6.08 4.49 -18.04
N THR A 315 -7.34 4.29 -17.66
CA THR A 315 -8.00 2.97 -17.77
C THR A 315 -8.15 2.55 -19.23
N GLY A 316 -8.56 3.48 -20.12
CA GLY A 316 -8.62 3.24 -21.56
C GLY A 316 -7.25 2.93 -22.16
N LEU A 317 -6.21 3.66 -21.75
CA LEU A 317 -4.81 3.41 -22.15
C LEU A 317 -4.35 2.00 -21.74
N MET A 318 -4.69 1.57 -20.53
CA MET A 318 -4.37 0.22 -20.06
C MET A 318 -5.04 -0.85 -20.93
N GLY A 319 -6.33 -0.70 -21.23
CA GLY A 319 -7.06 -1.60 -22.13
C GLY A 319 -6.46 -1.63 -23.54
N PHE A 320 -6.05 -0.47 -24.07
CA PHE A 320 -5.36 -0.37 -25.35
C PHE A 320 -4.04 -1.16 -25.37
N ILE A 321 -3.21 -1.03 -24.32
CA ILE A 321 -1.93 -1.76 -24.25
C ILE A 321 -2.17 -3.28 -24.16
N ILE A 322 -3.17 -3.71 -23.39
CA ILE A 322 -3.52 -5.12 -23.25
C ILE A 322 -3.94 -5.70 -24.60
N GLU A 323 -4.90 -5.07 -25.29
CA GLU A 323 -5.45 -5.59 -26.55
C GLU A 323 -4.46 -5.51 -27.72
N GLN A 324 -3.70 -4.42 -27.82
CA GLN A 324 -2.82 -4.20 -28.99
C GLN A 324 -1.43 -4.81 -28.85
N TYR A 325 -0.92 -4.95 -27.63
CA TYR A 325 0.46 -5.42 -27.41
C TYR A 325 0.50 -6.76 -26.69
N ILE A 326 -0.20 -6.90 -25.56
CA ILE A 326 -0.10 -8.11 -24.74
C ILE A 326 -0.79 -9.28 -25.43
N ASN A 327 -2.05 -9.12 -25.84
CA ASN A 327 -2.85 -10.21 -26.42
C ASN A 327 -2.17 -10.85 -27.65
N PRO A 328 -1.66 -10.10 -28.66
CA PRO A 328 -1.00 -10.71 -29.80
C PRO A 328 0.31 -11.43 -29.44
N ILE A 329 1.08 -10.92 -28.48
CA ILE A 329 2.34 -11.56 -28.04
C ILE A 329 2.05 -12.92 -27.40
N VAL A 330 1.03 -12.95 -26.56
CA VAL A 330 0.66 -14.09 -25.72
C VAL A 330 -0.11 -15.16 -26.52
N GLN A 331 -0.92 -14.78 -27.50
CA GLN A 331 -1.54 -15.74 -28.43
C GLN A 331 -0.51 -16.44 -29.33
N ASN A 332 0.56 -15.72 -29.70
CA ASN A 332 1.64 -16.25 -30.54
C ASN A 332 2.76 -16.95 -29.75
N SER A 333 2.64 -17.10 -28.42
CA SER A 333 3.65 -17.77 -27.60
C SER A 333 3.34 -19.25 -27.39
N GLN A 334 4.37 -20.01 -27.02
CA GLN A 334 4.25 -21.38 -26.54
C GLN A 334 4.48 -21.42 -25.04
N HIS A 335 3.99 -22.48 -24.38
CA HIS A 335 4.16 -22.65 -22.93
C HIS A 335 5.64 -22.52 -22.52
N PRO A 336 6.02 -21.57 -21.65
CA PRO A 336 7.41 -21.19 -21.42
C PRO A 336 8.29 -22.34 -20.87
N LEU A 337 7.68 -23.30 -20.16
CA LEU A 337 8.39 -24.49 -19.63
C LEU A 337 8.44 -25.69 -20.58
N LYS A 338 7.82 -25.62 -21.78
CA LYS A 338 7.80 -26.73 -22.75
C LYS A 338 8.53 -26.43 -24.05
N GLY A 339 8.87 -25.16 -24.30
CA GLY A 339 9.58 -24.72 -25.49
C GLY A 339 11.10 -24.56 -25.29
N ASN A 340 11.78 -24.09 -26.33
CA ASN A 340 13.20 -23.73 -26.26
C ASN A 340 13.42 -22.59 -25.25
N LEU A 341 14.40 -22.73 -24.34
CA LEU A 341 14.69 -21.73 -23.31
C LEU A 341 14.95 -20.33 -23.89
N LEU A 342 15.70 -20.26 -25.00
CA LEU A 342 15.96 -19.00 -25.70
C LEU A 342 14.68 -18.35 -26.25
N TYR A 343 13.76 -19.15 -26.76
CA TYR A 343 12.47 -18.65 -27.22
C TYR A 343 11.61 -18.15 -26.06
N ALA A 344 11.60 -18.87 -24.92
CA ALA A 344 10.92 -18.43 -23.72
C ALA A 344 11.47 -17.09 -23.21
N ILE A 345 12.81 -16.94 -23.14
CA ILE A 345 13.47 -15.68 -22.76
C ILE A 345 13.10 -14.55 -23.73
N GLU A 346 13.13 -14.80 -25.05
CA GLU A 346 12.75 -13.81 -26.06
C GLU A 346 11.29 -13.35 -25.88
N ARG A 347 10.36 -14.27 -25.60
CA ARG A 347 8.95 -13.95 -25.35
C ARG A 347 8.76 -13.14 -24.07
N VAL A 348 9.44 -13.52 -22.99
CA VAL A 348 9.42 -12.81 -21.71
C VAL A 348 9.93 -11.38 -21.86
N LEU A 349 11.03 -11.19 -22.59
CA LEU A 349 11.57 -9.87 -22.86
C LEU A 349 10.62 -9.02 -23.72
N LYS A 350 9.97 -9.60 -24.74
CA LYS A 350 8.95 -8.90 -25.54
C LYS A 350 7.74 -8.47 -24.70
N LEU A 351 7.34 -9.30 -23.73
CA LEU A 351 6.22 -9.00 -22.85
C LEU A 351 6.59 -8.05 -21.70
N SER A 352 7.86 -7.96 -21.32
CA SER A 352 8.33 -7.17 -20.17
C SER A 352 7.92 -5.71 -20.22
N VAL A 353 8.12 -5.03 -21.36
CA VAL A 353 7.85 -3.58 -21.50
C VAL A 353 6.34 -3.27 -21.48
N PRO A 354 5.48 -3.89 -22.31
CA PRO A 354 4.04 -3.65 -22.23
C PRO A 354 3.45 -3.98 -20.86
N ASN A 355 3.92 -5.07 -20.24
CA ASN A 355 3.46 -5.48 -18.92
C ASN A 355 3.87 -4.46 -17.83
N LEU A 356 5.09 -3.93 -17.88
CA LEU A 356 5.53 -2.86 -16.98
C LEU A 356 4.65 -1.61 -17.12
N TYR A 357 4.32 -1.20 -18.34
CA TYR A 357 3.44 -0.04 -18.56
C TYR A 357 2.04 -0.27 -17.98
N VAL A 358 1.45 -1.44 -18.21
CA VAL A 358 0.15 -1.80 -17.63
C VAL A 358 0.24 -1.79 -16.10
N TRP A 359 1.30 -2.34 -15.51
CA TRP A 359 1.47 -2.36 -14.06
C TRP A 359 1.61 -0.96 -13.46
N LEU A 360 2.43 -0.08 -14.06
CA LEU A 360 2.58 1.30 -13.61
C LEU A 360 1.29 2.12 -13.77
N CYS A 361 0.57 1.91 -14.89
CA CYS A 361 -0.74 2.51 -15.11
C CYS A 361 -1.76 2.03 -14.07
N MET A 362 -1.78 0.73 -13.76
CA MET A 362 -2.64 0.15 -12.72
C MET A 362 -2.31 0.75 -11.35
N PHE A 363 -1.03 0.83 -11.00
CA PHE A 363 -0.58 1.45 -9.75
C PHE A 363 -1.09 2.90 -9.64
N TYR A 364 -0.89 3.71 -10.68
CA TYR A 364 -1.34 5.10 -10.70
C TYR A 364 -2.87 5.21 -10.66
N CYS A 365 -3.60 4.42 -11.44
CA CYS A 365 -5.05 4.42 -11.46
C CYS A 365 -5.65 4.04 -10.12
N PHE A 366 -5.13 2.97 -9.49
CA PHE A 366 -5.68 2.46 -8.24
C PHE A 366 -5.21 3.28 -7.04
N PHE A 367 -3.90 3.29 -6.75
CA PHE A 367 -3.36 3.88 -5.52
C PHE A 367 -3.39 5.40 -5.52
N HIS A 368 -3.13 6.03 -6.68
CA HIS A 368 -3.11 7.48 -6.76
C HIS A 368 -4.50 8.04 -7.09
N LEU A 369 -5.11 7.68 -8.22
CA LEU A 369 -6.37 8.29 -8.63
C LEU A 369 -7.55 7.78 -7.79
N TRP A 370 -7.83 6.48 -7.80
CA TRP A 370 -9.03 5.91 -7.17
C TRP A 370 -9.05 6.09 -5.66
N LEU A 371 -7.98 5.72 -4.94
CA LEU A 371 -7.95 5.87 -3.49
C LEU A 371 -8.02 7.34 -3.04
N ASN A 372 -7.43 8.29 -3.78
CA ASN A 372 -7.57 9.71 -3.44
C ASN A 372 -8.95 10.27 -3.78
N ILE A 373 -9.59 9.83 -4.88
CA ILE A 373 -10.99 10.17 -5.17
C ILE A 373 -11.87 9.69 -4.02
N LEU A 374 -11.74 8.42 -3.63
CA LEU A 374 -12.49 7.84 -2.52
C LEU A 374 -12.21 8.56 -1.20
N ALA A 375 -10.95 8.90 -0.92
CA ALA A 375 -10.55 9.68 0.25
C ALA A 375 -11.19 11.07 0.26
N GLU A 376 -11.17 11.78 -0.86
CA GLU A 376 -11.76 13.12 -0.98
C GLU A 376 -13.29 13.07 -0.79
N LEU A 377 -13.98 12.10 -1.41
CA LEU A 377 -15.43 11.90 -1.24
C LEU A 377 -15.81 11.60 0.21
N LEU A 378 -15.00 10.81 0.90
CA LEU A 378 -15.20 10.43 2.31
C LEU A 378 -14.64 11.45 3.31
N ARG A 379 -14.00 12.53 2.83
CA ARG A 379 -13.24 13.49 3.65
C ARG A 379 -12.17 12.82 4.51
N PHE A 380 -11.56 11.74 4.03
CA PHE A 380 -10.45 11.07 4.68
C PHE A 380 -9.16 11.88 4.50
N GLY A 381 -8.50 12.20 5.62
CA GLY A 381 -7.38 13.12 5.67
C GLY A 381 -6.00 12.49 5.49
N ASP A 382 -5.81 11.22 5.85
CA ASP A 382 -4.51 10.55 5.67
C ASP A 382 -4.44 9.86 4.31
N ARG A 383 -3.83 10.51 3.33
CA ARG A 383 -3.76 10.02 1.93
C ARG A 383 -2.41 9.44 1.58
N GLU A 384 -1.63 9.04 2.58
CA GLU A 384 -0.38 8.32 2.39
C GLU A 384 -0.66 6.84 2.07
N PHE A 385 -1.12 6.57 0.85
CA PHE A 385 -1.39 5.21 0.38
C PHE A 385 -0.13 4.46 -0.07
N TYR A 386 0.94 5.18 -0.38
CA TYR A 386 2.23 4.68 -0.82
C TYR A 386 3.30 5.73 -0.49
N LYS A 387 4.57 5.30 -0.43
CA LYS A 387 5.76 6.14 -0.31
C LYS A 387 6.58 6.08 -1.61
N ASP A 388 7.76 6.69 -1.67
CA ASP A 388 8.62 6.76 -2.86
C ASP A 388 9.32 5.42 -3.17
N TRP A 389 8.53 4.38 -3.40
CA TRP A 389 8.98 2.99 -3.57
C TRP A 389 9.89 2.78 -4.79
N TRP A 390 9.83 3.66 -5.78
CA TRP A 390 10.71 3.62 -6.96
C TRP A 390 12.19 3.90 -6.60
N ASN A 391 12.42 4.58 -5.48
CA ASN A 391 13.75 4.87 -4.94
C ASN A 391 14.22 3.82 -3.91
N ALA A 392 13.45 2.74 -3.72
CA ALA A 392 13.82 1.68 -2.78
C ALA A 392 15.19 1.10 -3.14
N LYS A 393 16.05 0.94 -2.13
CA LYS A 393 17.41 0.41 -2.27
C LYS A 393 17.40 -1.11 -2.22
N THR A 394 16.47 -1.69 -1.47
CA THR A 394 16.30 -3.14 -1.32
C THR A 394 14.89 -3.58 -1.70
N VAL A 395 14.75 -4.88 -1.98
CA VAL A 395 13.44 -5.49 -2.23
C VAL A 395 12.56 -5.46 -0.97
N ASP A 396 13.13 -5.57 0.23
CA ASP A 396 12.35 -5.45 1.46
C ASP A 396 11.80 -4.03 1.66
N GLU A 397 12.61 -3.01 1.36
CA GLU A 397 12.17 -1.62 1.43
C GLU A 397 11.02 -1.38 0.45
N TYR A 398 11.12 -1.86 -0.79
CA TYR A 398 10.03 -1.78 -1.76
C TYR A 398 8.70 -2.33 -1.20
N TRP A 399 8.71 -3.52 -0.60
CA TRP A 399 7.50 -4.15 -0.06
C TRP A 399 6.88 -3.38 1.11
N ARG A 400 7.65 -2.54 1.82
CA ARG A 400 7.14 -1.64 2.86
C ARG A 400 6.58 -0.34 2.31
N LEU A 401 7.06 0.13 1.15
CA LEU A 401 6.73 1.45 0.61
C LEU A 401 5.58 1.44 -0.41
N TRP A 402 5.38 0.34 -1.15
CA TRP A 402 4.48 0.34 -2.32
C TRP A 402 2.98 0.43 -1.96
N ASN A 403 2.54 -0.22 -0.88
CA ASN A 403 1.13 -0.31 -0.46
C ASN A 403 1.02 -0.15 1.05
N MET A 404 0.94 1.10 1.49
CA MET A 404 0.88 1.44 2.90
C MET A 404 -0.36 0.88 3.62
N PRO A 405 -1.58 0.86 3.03
CA PRO A 405 -2.73 0.25 3.69
C PRO A 405 -2.52 -1.21 4.08
N VAL A 406 -2.02 -2.04 3.17
CA VAL A 406 -1.73 -3.46 3.46
C VAL A 406 -0.54 -3.58 4.39
N HIS A 407 0.53 -2.80 4.17
CA HIS A 407 1.71 -2.82 5.03
C HIS A 407 1.37 -2.48 6.50
N LYS A 408 0.62 -1.39 6.74
CA LYS A 408 0.15 -1.00 8.07
C LYS A 408 -0.73 -2.09 8.70
N TRP A 409 -1.58 -2.75 7.91
CA TRP A 409 -2.41 -3.86 8.37
C TRP A 409 -1.56 -5.08 8.79
N MET A 410 -0.62 -5.49 7.94
CA MET A 410 0.28 -6.62 8.16
C MET A 410 1.11 -6.42 9.43
N ILE A 411 1.67 -5.23 9.60
CA ILE A 411 2.44 -4.89 10.80
C ILE A 411 1.55 -5.01 12.06
N ARG A 412 0.38 -4.37 12.03
CA ARG A 412 -0.50 -4.23 13.20
C ARG A 412 -1.16 -5.54 13.64
N HIS A 413 -1.64 -6.32 12.68
CA HIS A 413 -2.54 -7.44 12.94
C HIS A 413 -1.90 -8.80 12.74
N LEU A 414 -0.68 -8.85 12.20
CA LEU A 414 0.06 -10.10 12.03
C LEU A 414 1.43 -10.03 12.69
N TYR A 415 2.29 -9.10 12.26
CA TYR A 415 3.69 -9.04 12.72
C TYR A 415 3.80 -8.81 14.23
N PHE A 416 3.30 -7.69 14.76
CA PHE A 416 3.40 -7.40 16.20
C PHE A 416 2.68 -8.42 17.10
N PRO A 417 1.49 -8.94 16.74
CA PRO A 417 0.92 -10.09 17.44
C PRO A 417 1.86 -11.31 17.47
N CYS A 418 2.48 -11.70 16.36
CA CYS A 418 3.43 -12.82 16.35
C CYS A 418 4.62 -12.58 17.28
N ILE A 419 5.20 -11.37 17.24
CA ILE A 419 6.32 -10.99 18.11
C ILE A 419 5.92 -11.02 19.59
N ARG A 420 4.73 -10.51 19.93
CA ARG A 420 4.20 -10.53 21.32
C ARG A 420 3.95 -11.95 21.85
N HIS A 421 3.71 -12.92 20.97
CA HIS A 421 3.61 -14.34 21.34
C HIS A 421 4.97 -15.07 21.35
N GLY A 422 6.08 -14.34 21.25
CA GLY A 422 7.44 -14.88 21.35
C GLY A 422 8.04 -15.40 20.04
N ALA A 423 7.41 -15.15 18.89
CA ALA A 423 8.00 -15.54 17.61
C ALA A 423 9.22 -14.66 17.27
N PRO A 424 10.33 -15.23 16.76
CA PRO A 424 11.47 -14.43 16.35
C PRO A 424 11.14 -13.59 15.10
N LYS A 425 11.82 -12.46 14.92
CA LYS A 425 11.58 -11.49 13.83
C LYS A 425 11.54 -12.14 12.44
N GLY A 426 12.48 -13.05 12.16
CA GLY A 426 12.54 -13.77 10.89
C GLY A 426 11.32 -14.67 10.64
N VAL A 427 10.80 -15.34 11.66
CA VAL A 427 9.60 -16.19 11.54
C VAL A 427 8.35 -15.33 11.36
N ALA A 428 8.22 -14.21 12.09
CA ALA A 428 7.12 -13.27 11.91
C ALA A 428 7.09 -12.67 10.49
N LEU A 429 8.27 -12.37 9.92
CA LEU A 429 8.40 -11.92 8.53
C LEU A 429 8.01 -13.04 7.55
N LEU A 430 8.47 -14.27 7.77
CA LEU A 430 8.11 -15.42 6.93
C LEU A 430 6.60 -15.67 6.93
N ILE A 431 5.94 -15.60 8.10
CA ILE A 431 4.49 -15.71 8.24
C ILE A 431 3.79 -14.58 7.45
N ALA A 432 4.33 -13.35 7.49
CA ALA A 432 3.78 -12.25 6.72
C ALA A 432 3.84 -12.48 5.20
N PHE A 433 4.97 -12.99 4.70
CA PHE A 433 5.10 -13.37 3.29
C PHE A 433 4.20 -14.56 2.93
N LEU A 434 4.06 -15.56 3.81
CA LEU A 434 3.19 -16.71 3.60
C LEU A 434 1.72 -16.30 3.47
N VAL A 435 1.22 -15.46 4.39
CA VAL A 435 -0.14 -14.93 4.32
C VAL A 435 -0.32 -14.13 3.03
N SER A 436 0.62 -13.25 2.69
CA SER A 436 0.58 -12.50 1.44
C SER A 436 0.52 -13.42 0.20
N ALA A 437 1.37 -14.46 0.14
CA ALA A 437 1.43 -15.42 -0.96
C ALA A 437 0.10 -16.18 -1.13
N LEU A 438 -0.54 -16.57 -0.03
CA LEU A 438 -1.86 -17.22 -0.06
C LEU A 438 -2.93 -16.29 -0.66
N PHE A 439 -2.97 -15.02 -0.26
CA PHE A 439 -3.92 -14.06 -0.80
C PHE A 439 -3.69 -13.78 -2.30
N HIS A 440 -2.43 -13.68 -2.73
CA HIS A 440 -2.12 -13.49 -4.16
C HIS A 440 -2.52 -14.71 -4.99
N GLU A 441 -2.27 -15.92 -4.49
CA GLU A 441 -2.74 -17.14 -5.14
C GLU A 441 -4.27 -17.19 -5.19
N LEU A 442 -4.98 -16.90 -4.10
CA LEU A 442 -6.45 -16.87 -4.10
C LEU A 442 -7.01 -15.87 -5.12
N CYS A 443 -6.43 -14.67 -5.20
CA CYS A 443 -6.86 -13.63 -6.15
C CYS A 443 -6.68 -14.01 -7.63
N ILE A 444 -5.73 -14.90 -7.95
CA ILE A 444 -5.42 -15.27 -9.35
C ILE A 444 -5.92 -16.68 -9.68
N ALA A 445 -5.64 -17.66 -8.83
CA ALA A 445 -5.98 -19.07 -9.02
C ALA A 445 -7.48 -19.32 -9.01
N VAL A 446 -8.24 -18.66 -8.13
CA VAL A 446 -9.70 -18.88 -8.01
C VAL A 446 -10.43 -18.40 -9.28
N PRO A 447 -10.22 -17.17 -9.78
CA PRO A 447 -10.84 -16.74 -11.05
C PRO A 447 -10.34 -17.51 -12.28
N CYS A 448 -9.13 -18.06 -12.24
CA CYS A 448 -8.62 -18.95 -13.29
C CYS A 448 -9.15 -20.40 -13.16
N HIS A 449 -9.68 -20.78 -11.99
CA HIS A 449 -9.92 -22.14 -11.51
C HIS A 449 -8.70 -23.07 -11.72
N ILE A 450 -7.49 -22.55 -11.52
CA ILE A 450 -6.23 -23.28 -11.68
C ILE A 450 -5.40 -23.12 -10.41
N PHE A 451 -5.29 -24.20 -9.63
CA PHE A 451 -4.56 -24.23 -8.36
C PHE A 451 -3.17 -24.85 -8.52
N LYS A 452 -2.29 -24.18 -9.27
CA LYS A 452 -0.91 -24.64 -9.52
C LYS A 452 0.14 -23.97 -8.63
N LEU A 453 -0.25 -23.02 -7.77
CA LEU A 453 0.65 -22.34 -6.83
C LEU A 453 1.74 -21.50 -7.50
N TRP A 454 1.55 -21.05 -8.74
CA TRP A 454 2.54 -20.23 -9.44
C TRP A 454 2.71 -18.86 -8.79
N ALA A 455 1.62 -18.21 -8.39
CA ALA A 455 1.69 -16.89 -7.76
C ALA A 455 2.21 -17.04 -6.33
N PHE A 456 1.79 -18.10 -5.62
CA PHE A 456 2.33 -18.45 -4.31
C PHE A 456 3.86 -18.61 -4.33
N ILE A 457 4.39 -19.44 -5.25
CA ILE A 457 5.85 -19.64 -5.39
C ILE A 457 6.54 -18.33 -5.77
N GLY A 458 5.95 -17.54 -6.68
CA GLY A 458 6.51 -16.25 -7.10
C GLY A 458 6.70 -15.26 -5.94
N ILE A 459 5.73 -15.18 -5.02
CA ILE A 459 5.83 -14.34 -3.81
C ILE A 459 6.79 -14.96 -2.79
N MET A 460 6.77 -16.28 -2.58
CA MET A 460 7.68 -16.93 -1.63
C MET A 460 9.15 -16.83 -2.05
N MET A 461 9.43 -16.86 -3.36
CA MET A 461 10.77 -16.65 -3.92
C MET A 461 11.31 -15.23 -3.70
N GLN A 462 10.46 -14.27 -3.29
CA GLN A 462 10.92 -12.95 -2.85
C GLN A 462 11.69 -13.01 -1.53
N VAL A 463 11.43 -13.99 -0.66
CA VAL A 463 12.12 -14.10 0.64
C VAL A 463 13.62 -14.40 0.45
N PRO A 464 14.03 -15.44 -0.31
CA PRO A 464 15.43 -15.63 -0.67
C PRO A 464 16.03 -14.43 -1.39
N LEU A 465 15.25 -13.79 -2.27
CA LEU A 465 15.72 -12.61 -3.01
C LEU A 465 16.06 -11.45 -2.07
N VAL A 466 15.22 -11.17 -1.07
CA VAL A 466 15.49 -10.16 -0.04
C VAL A 466 16.81 -10.45 0.68
N LEU A 467 17.05 -11.70 1.07
CA LEU A 467 18.31 -12.09 1.72
C LEU A 467 19.52 -11.86 0.80
N ILE A 468 19.41 -12.23 -0.47
CA ILE A 468 20.46 -12.02 -1.48
C ILE A 468 20.70 -10.52 -1.70
N THR A 469 19.65 -9.71 -1.86
CA THR A 469 19.80 -8.27 -2.09
C THR A 469 20.42 -7.57 -0.90
N ASN A 470 20.07 -7.99 0.33
CA ASN A 470 20.67 -7.43 1.54
C ASN A 470 22.14 -7.82 1.68
N TYR A 471 22.48 -9.09 1.37
CA TYR A 471 23.87 -9.53 1.31
C TYR A 471 24.68 -8.76 0.26
N LEU A 472 24.15 -8.59 -0.96
CA LEU A 472 24.83 -7.87 -2.04
C LEU A 472 24.99 -6.37 -1.71
N GLN A 473 23.98 -5.73 -1.13
CA GLN A 473 24.08 -4.35 -0.70
C GLN A 473 25.18 -4.17 0.37
N ASN A 474 25.24 -5.08 1.35
CA ASN A 474 26.28 -5.04 2.38
C ASN A 474 27.68 -5.27 1.79
N LYS A 475 27.80 -6.15 0.79
CA LYS A 475 29.06 -6.44 0.11
C LYS A 475 29.56 -5.30 -0.78
N PHE A 476 28.68 -4.69 -1.57
CA PHE A 476 29.05 -3.68 -2.56
C PHE A 476 28.94 -2.24 -2.04
N ARG A 477 28.37 -2.02 -0.84
CA ARG A 477 28.15 -0.70 -0.20
C ARG A 477 27.52 0.36 -1.12
N SER A 478 26.84 -0.07 -2.18
CA SER A 478 26.22 0.81 -3.18
C SER A 478 24.72 0.56 -3.19
N SER A 479 23.96 1.60 -2.87
CA SER A 479 22.49 1.59 -2.89
C SER A 479 21.92 1.44 -4.31
N MET A 480 22.70 1.77 -5.34
CA MET A 480 22.25 1.67 -6.74
C MET A 480 22.13 0.22 -7.22
N VAL A 481 22.99 -0.67 -6.73
CA VAL A 481 23.02 -2.08 -7.16
C VAL A 481 21.73 -2.79 -6.77
N GLY A 482 21.25 -2.59 -5.53
CA GLY A 482 20.01 -3.19 -5.07
C GLY A 482 18.78 -2.67 -5.83
N ASN A 483 18.73 -1.36 -6.12
CA ASN A 483 17.68 -0.76 -6.94
C ASN A 483 17.66 -1.33 -8.38
N MET A 484 18.84 -1.47 -9.01
CA MET A 484 18.95 -2.08 -10.34
C MET A 484 18.51 -3.55 -10.36
N ILE A 485 18.90 -4.34 -9.35
CA ILE A 485 18.47 -5.74 -9.21
C ILE A 485 16.96 -5.83 -9.03
N PHE A 486 16.38 -4.95 -8.20
CA PHE A 486 14.93 -4.86 -8.03
C PHE A 486 14.24 -4.61 -9.38
N TRP A 487 14.63 -3.58 -10.13
CA TRP A 487 14.02 -3.28 -11.43
C TRP A 487 14.24 -4.38 -12.46
N PHE A 488 15.42 -5.00 -12.49
CA PHE A 488 15.68 -6.11 -13.40
C PHE A 488 14.73 -7.27 -13.13
N ILE A 489 14.61 -7.71 -11.88
CA ILE A 489 13.76 -8.84 -11.50
C ILE A 489 12.28 -8.48 -11.66
N PHE A 490 11.89 -7.29 -11.26
CA PHE A 490 10.52 -6.81 -11.34
C PHE A 490 10.03 -6.70 -12.79
N CYS A 491 10.79 -6.02 -13.65
CA CYS A 491 10.41 -5.75 -15.04
C CYS A 491 10.53 -6.99 -15.93
N ILE A 492 11.60 -7.77 -15.79
CA ILE A 492 11.94 -8.81 -16.76
C ILE A 492 11.42 -10.17 -16.31
N LEU A 493 11.69 -10.57 -15.06
CA LEU A 493 11.48 -11.95 -14.64
C LEU A 493 10.16 -12.18 -13.91
N GLY A 494 9.71 -11.26 -13.06
CA GLY A 494 8.61 -11.50 -12.13
C GLY A 494 7.24 -11.55 -12.80
N GLN A 495 6.71 -10.37 -13.13
CA GLN A 495 5.33 -10.23 -13.58
C GLN A 495 5.08 -10.84 -14.98
N PRO A 496 5.96 -10.66 -16.00
CA PRO A 496 5.71 -11.20 -17.33
C PRO A 496 5.69 -12.73 -17.34
N MET A 497 6.54 -13.38 -16.52
CA MET A 497 6.51 -14.84 -16.36
C MET A 497 5.21 -15.32 -15.75
N CYS A 498 4.71 -14.64 -14.71
CA CYS A 498 3.44 -14.99 -14.10
C CYS A 498 2.28 -14.92 -15.11
N VAL A 499 2.23 -13.86 -15.92
CA VAL A 499 1.20 -13.69 -16.96
C VAL A 499 1.27 -14.83 -17.98
N LEU A 500 2.46 -15.17 -18.48
CA LEU A 500 2.64 -16.25 -19.46
C LEU A 500 2.25 -17.62 -18.90
N LEU A 501 2.64 -17.94 -17.66
CA LEU A 501 2.33 -19.22 -17.02
C LEU A 501 0.81 -19.40 -16.86
N TYR A 502 0.14 -18.40 -16.28
CA TYR A 502 -1.31 -18.46 -16.07
C TYR A 502 -2.10 -18.44 -17.38
N TYR A 503 -1.67 -17.66 -18.38
CA TYR A 503 -2.33 -17.64 -19.68
C TYR A 503 -2.27 -19.01 -20.36
N HIS A 504 -1.09 -19.63 -20.45
CA HIS A 504 -0.95 -20.91 -21.13
C HIS A 504 -1.68 -22.04 -20.38
N ASP A 505 -1.73 -21.98 -19.06
CA ASP A 505 -2.51 -22.93 -18.27
C ASP A 505 -4.01 -22.75 -18.48
N LEU A 506 -4.50 -21.51 -18.58
CA LEU A 506 -5.90 -21.20 -18.90
C LEU A 506 -6.29 -21.69 -20.29
N MET A 507 -5.45 -21.42 -21.30
CA MET A 507 -5.70 -21.86 -22.67
C MET A 507 -5.64 -23.39 -22.82
N SER A 508 -4.67 -24.04 -22.16
CA SER A 508 -4.59 -25.50 -22.14
C SER A 508 -5.82 -26.15 -21.51
N ARG A 509 -6.51 -25.47 -20.59
CA ARG A 509 -7.77 -25.95 -20.02
C ARG A 509 -8.92 -25.80 -21.00
N LYS A 510 -9.07 -24.66 -21.67
CA LYS A 510 -10.13 -24.44 -22.67
C LYS A 510 -10.14 -25.53 -23.75
N VAL A 511 -8.95 -25.87 -24.25
CA VAL A 511 -8.74 -26.95 -25.24
C VAL A 511 -9.11 -28.36 -24.71
N LYS A 512 -9.16 -28.58 -23.40
CA LYS A 512 -9.57 -29.87 -22.81
C LYS A 512 -11.07 -29.97 -22.52
N THR A 513 -11.75 -28.83 -22.44
CA THR A 513 -13.20 -28.74 -22.17
C THR A 513 -14.04 -28.65 -23.44
N GLU A 514 -13.42 -28.23 -24.55
CA GLU A 514 -13.92 -28.42 -25.93
C GLU A 514 -13.53 -29.81 -26.43
#